data_AF-A0A3D1PE27-F1
#
_entry.id   AF-A0A3D1PE27-F1
#
_cell.length_a   1.000
_cell.length_b   1.000
_cell.length_c   1.000
_cell.angle_alpha   90.00
_cell.angle_beta   90.00
_cell.angle_gamma   90.00
#
_symmetry.space_group_name_H-M   'P 1'
#
loop_
_entity.id
_entity.type
_entity.pdbx_description
1 polymer ?
#
loop_
_entity_poly.entity_id
_entity_poly.type
_entity_poly.pdbx_seq_one_letter_code
_entity_poly.pdbx_strand_id
1 'polypeptide(L)'
;MKGSKPLLEASKQFHPNRLYNSIFYWLTAAFAIGVGVLLIWITFQLFTIAFPAIQRFGLSFLTIPSWNPVEEIYGALPQIYGTLVSS
;
A
#
# COMPACT_ATOMS: atom_id res chain seq x y z
N MET A 1 30.19 -7.72 56.32
CA MET A 1 30.06 -7.13 54.97
C MET A 1 29.44 -8.18 54.03
N LYS A 2 28.10 -8.29 54.01
CA LYS A 2 27.36 -9.25 53.16
C LYS A 2 26.07 -8.55 52.76
N GLY A 3 25.81 -8.29 51.49
CA GLY A 3 24.49 -7.74 51.12
C GLY A 3 24.26 -7.14 49.73
N SER A 4 25.23 -7.04 48.83
CA SER A 4 25.02 -6.35 47.54
C SER A 4 24.88 -7.27 46.31
N LYS A 5 24.61 -8.57 46.49
CA LYS A 5 24.50 -9.55 45.39
C LYS A 5 23.09 -9.99 44.93
N PRO A 6 21.94 -9.66 45.58
CA PRO A 6 20.66 -10.22 45.11
C PRO A 6 20.05 -9.49 43.89
N LEU A 7 20.54 -8.31 43.52
CA LEU A 7 19.89 -7.45 42.51
C LEU A 7 20.42 -7.69 41.08
N LEU A 8 21.56 -8.39 40.95
CA LEU A 8 22.27 -8.58 39.67
C LEU A 8 21.87 -9.89 38.97
N GLU A 9 21.24 -10.81 39.70
CA GLU A 9 20.82 -12.13 39.21
C GLU A 9 19.37 -12.11 38.67
N ALA A 10 18.52 -11.19 39.17
CA ALA A 10 17.12 -11.09 38.80
C ALA A 10 16.88 -10.61 37.35
N SER A 11 17.86 -9.98 36.72
CA SER A 11 17.77 -9.49 35.33
C SER A 11 18.16 -10.53 34.26
N LYS A 12 18.66 -11.71 34.66
CA LYS A 12 19.19 -12.73 33.73
C LYS A 12 18.16 -13.76 33.25
N GLN A 13 16.90 -13.66 33.64
CA GLN A 13 15.92 -14.75 33.42
C GLN A 13 14.91 -14.52 32.30
N PHE A 14 15.07 -13.50 31.45
CA PHE A 14 14.37 -13.47 30.17
C PHE A 14 15.17 -14.28 29.15
N HIS A 15 14.92 -15.58 29.11
CA HIS A 15 15.25 -16.42 27.97
C HIS A 15 14.03 -16.43 27.04
N PRO A 16 13.86 -15.44 26.14
CA PRO A 16 12.80 -15.52 25.15
C PRO A 16 12.95 -16.85 24.41
N ASN A 17 11.89 -17.65 24.44
CA ASN A 17 11.86 -18.93 23.77
C ASN A 17 12.22 -18.70 22.30
N ARG A 18 13.39 -19.18 21.87
CA ARG A 18 13.95 -18.92 20.54
C ARG A 18 12.95 -19.26 19.42
N LEU A 19 12.14 -20.29 19.67
CA LEU A 19 11.04 -20.71 18.80
C LEU A 19 9.98 -19.61 18.60
N TYR A 20 9.52 -18.96 19.68
CA TYR A 20 8.50 -17.91 19.61
C TYR A 20 8.99 -16.71 18.79
N ASN A 21 10.23 -16.29 19.03
CA ASN A 21 10.82 -15.18 18.29
C ASN A 21 10.99 -15.51 16.79
N SER A 22 11.37 -16.75 16.47
CA SER A 22 11.54 -17.18 15.07
C SER A 22 10.20 -17.28 14.33
N ILE A 23 9.17 -17.86 14.96
CA ILE A 23 7.82 -17.95 14.37
C ILE A 23 7.26 -16.56 14.13
N PHE A 24 7.37 -15.66 15.13
CA PHE A 24 6.88 -14.30 15.00
C PHE A 24 7.57 -13.56 13.85
N TYR A 25 8.90 -13.64 13.77
CA TYR A 25 9.67 -13.04 12.68
C TYR A 25 9.23 -13.53 11.30
N TRP A 26 9.15 -14.85 11.11
CA TRP A 26 8.76 -15.43 9.82
C TRP A 26 7.31 -15.14 9.45
N LEU A 27 6.42 -15.08 10.43
CA LEU A 27 5.03 -14.71 10.21
C LEU A 27 4.92 -13.27 9.70
N THR A 28 5.56 -12.32 10.39
CA THR A 28 5.58 -10.91 9.95
C THR A 28 6.24 -10.74 8.58
N ALA A 29 7.34 -11.45 8.32
CA ALA A 29 7.99 -11.44 7.01
C ALA A 29 7.07 -11.97 5.90
N ALA A 30 6.34 -13.07 6.16
CA ALA A 30 5.38 -13.62 5.22
C ALA A 30 4.25 -12.63 4.90
N PHE A 31 3.72 -11.93 5.91
CA PHE A 31 2.73 -10.87 5.69
C PHE A 31 3.30 -9.70 4.89
N ALA A 32 4.51 -9.22 5.22
CA ALA A 32 5.14 -8.12 4.49
C ALA A 32 5.34 -8.45 3.01
N ILE A 33 5.84 -9.65 2.72
CA ILE A 33 6.02 -10.15 1.35
C ILE A 33 4.65 -10.35 0.68
N GLY A 34 3.69 -10.95 1.37
CA GLY A 34 2.35 -11.21 0.85
C GLY A 34 1.61 -9.94 0.46
N VAL A 35 1.67 -8.89 1.30
CA VAL A 35 1.11 -7.57 0.97
C VAL A 35 1.82 -6.96 -0.23
N GLY A 36 3.16 -7.04 -0.29
CA GLY A 36 3.92 -6.54 -1.44
C GLY A 36 3.53 -7.23 -2.76
N VAL A 37 3.41 -8.56 -2.73
CA VAL A 37 2.95 -9.36 -3.88
C VAL A 37 1.53 -9.00 -4.27
N LEU A 38 0.63 -8.83 -3.29
CA LEU A 38 -0.75 -8.43 -3.54
C LEU A 38 -0.82 -7.05 -4.21
N LEU A 39 -0.03 -6.07 -3.75
CA LEU A 39 0.04 -4.74 -4.36
C LEU A 39 0.52 -4.82 -5.82
N ILE A 40 1.59 -5.58 -6.08
CA ILE A 40 2.08 -5.78 -7.45
C ILE A 40 1.00 -6.46 -8.31
N TRP A 41 0.30 -7.45 -7.76
CA TRP A 41 -0.76 -8.16 -8.45
C TRP A 41 -1.92 -7.25 -8.83
N ILE A 42 -2.46 -6.47 -7.89
CA ILE A 42 -3.55 -5.53 -8.18
C ILE A 42 -3.11 -4.46 -9.18
N THR A 43 -1.87 -3.97 -9.07
CA THR A 43 -1.32 -3.01 -10.01
C THR A 43 -1.28 -3.61 -11.42
N PHE A 44 -0.82 -4.86 -11.56
CA PHE A 44 -0.80 -5.55 -12.84
C PHE A 44 -2.22 -5.71 -13.43
N GLN A 45 -3.19 -6.13 -12.61
CA GLN A 45 -4.59 -6.25 -13.03
C GLN A 45 -5.21 -4.90 -13.43
N LEU A 46 -4.88 -3.82 -12.71
CA LEU A 46 -5.33 -2.48 -13.08
C LEU A 46 -4.69 -2.03 -14.39
N PHE A 47 -3.40 -2.30 -14.60
CA PHE A 47 -2.71 -1.97 -15.84
C PHE A 47 -3.32 -2.67 -17.06
N THR A 48 -3.67 -3.95 -16.97
CA THR A 48 -4.28 -4.68 -18.10
C THR A 48 -5.63 -4.07 -18.51
N ILE A 49 -6.43 -3.64 -17.54
CA ILE A 49 -7.73 -3.01 -17.78
C ILE A 49 -7.57 -1.56 -18.25
N ALA A 50 -6.63 -0.81 -17.65
CA ALA A 50 -6.40 0.59 -17.95
C ALA A 50 -5.67 0.82 -19.27
N PHE A 51 -4.88 -0.14 -19.76
CA PHE A 51 -4.09 0.00 -20.99
C PHE A 51 -4.90 0.45 -22.23
N PRO A 52 -6.03 -0.17 -22.60
CA PRO A 52 -6.84 0.28 -23.74
C PRO A 52 -7.44 1.69 -23.52
N ALA A 53 -7.80 2.02 -22.27
CA ALA A 53 -8.28 3.37 -21.94
C ALA A 53 -7.16 4.42 -22.09
N ILE A 54 -5.94 4.10 -21.63
CA ILE A 54 -4.77 4.97 -21.80
C ILE A 54 -4.45 5.16 -23.28
N GLN A 55 -4.57 4.11 -24.11
CA GLN A 55 -4.37 4.23 -25.56
C GLN A 55 -5.43 5.10 -26.25
N ARG A 56 -6.70 5.03 -25.81
CA ARG A 56 -7.79 5.84 -26.38
C ARG A 56 -7.76 7.30 -25.93
N PHE A 57 -7.51 7.56 -24.64
CA PHE A 57 -7.62 8.91 -24.08
C PHE A 57 -6.29 9.62 -23.92
N GLY A 58 -5.19 8.89 -23.68
CA GLY A 58 -3.83 9.44 -23.57
C GLY A 58 -3.76 10.75 -22.76
N LEU A 59 -2.98 11.71 -23.26
CA LEU A 59 -2.94 13.08 -22.74
C LEU A 59 -4.20 13.89 -23.07
N SER A 60 -5.01 13.43 -24.02
CA SER A 60 -6.26 14.07 -24.41
C SER A 60 -7.29 14.02 -23.27
N PHE A 61 -7.21 13.04 -22.36
CA PHE A 61 -7.98 12.99 -21.10
C PHE A 61 -7.92 14.32 -20.33
N LEU A 62 -6.76 14.99 -20.31
CA LEU A 62 -6.58 16.24 -19.55
C LEU A 62 -7.17 17.47 -20.26
N THR A 63 -7.28 17.44 -21.58
CA THR A 63 -7.69 18.61 -22.38
C THR A 63 -9.14 18.52 -22.87
N ILE A 64 -9.76 17.33 -22.87
CA ILE A 64 -11.14 17.14 -23.32
C ILE A 64 -12.09 17.84 -22.32
N PRO A 65 -12.92 18.80 -22.79
CA PRO A 65 -13.80 19.58 -21.94
C PRO A 65 -15.14 18.91 -21.62
N SER A 66 -15.39 17.69 -22.11
CA SER A 66 -16.67 17.00 -21.96
C SER A 66 -16.52 15.61 -21.32
N TRP A 67 -17.49 15.27 -20.48
CA TRP A 67 -17.68 13.94 -19.93
C TRP A 67 -18.94 13.34 -20.59
N ASN A 68 -18.76 12.46 -21.58
CA ASN A 68 -19.85 11.76 -22.25
C ASN A 68 -19.62 10.24 -22.20
N PRO A 69 -20.20 9.53 -21.21
CA PRO A 69 -20.05 8.09 -21.06
C PRO A 69 -20.78 7.26 -22.14
N VAL A 70 -21.68 7.88 -22.92
CA VAL A 70 -22.39 7.20 -24.03
C VAL A 70 -21.51 7.06 -25.27
N GLU A 71 -20.63 8.04 -25.52
CA GLU A 71 -19.69 8.02 -26.66
C GLU A 71 -18.27 7.59 -26.26
N GLU A 72 -18.09 7.03 -25.06
CA GLU A 72 -16.77 6.72 -24.49
C GLU A 72 -15.85 7.96 -24.50
N ILE A 73 -16.31 9.12 -24.02
CA ILE A 73 -15.47 10.33 -23.88
C ILE A 73 -15.35 10.67 -22.40
N TYR A 74 -14.18 10.44 -21.82
CA TYR A 74 -13.91 10.73 -20.40
C TYR A 74 -12.86 11.84 -20.30
N GLY A 75 -13.28 13.11 -20.22
CA GLY A 75 -12.38 14.23 -19.96
C GLY A 75 -12.22 14.52 -18.46
N ALA A 76 -11.01 14.83 -18.00
CA ALA A 76 -10.69 15.24 -16.61
C ALA A 76 -11.02 16.71 -16.34
N LEU A 77 -11.01 17.54 -17.39
CA LEU A 77 -11.16 18.99 -17.28
C LEU A 77 -12.45 19.42 -16.55
N PRO A 78 -13.63 18.78 -16.75
CA PRO A 78 -14.84 19.08 -15.99
C PRO A 78 -14.72 18.81 -14.48
N GLN A 79 -14.01 17.76 -14.08
CA GLN A 79 -13.80 17.43 -12.66
C GLN A 79 -12.85 18.43 -12.00
N ILE A 80 -11.77 18.80 -12.68
CA ILE A 80 -10.83 19.83 -12.21
C ILE A 80 -11.57 21.17 -12.08
N TYR A 81 -12.34 21.56 -13.09
CA TYR A 81 -13.14 22.78 -13.06
C TYR A 81 -14.18 22.77 -11.94
N GLY A 82 -14.85 21.64 -11.71
CA GLY A 82 -15.80 21.45 -10.61
C GLY A 82 -15.16 21.67 -9.24
N THR A 83 -13.95 21.15 -9.01
CA THR A 83 -13.22 21.38 -7.75
C THR A 83 -12.74 22.82 -7.58
N LEU A 84 -12.33 23.49 -8.66
CA LEU A 84 -11.87 24.89 -8.62
C LEU A 84 -13.00 25.89 -8.40
N VAL A 85 -14.18 25.63 -8.99
CA VAL A 85 -15.34 26.54 -8.88
C VAL A 85 -16.13 26.31 -7.58
N SER A 86 -16.12 25.09 -7.05
CA SER A 86 -16.85 24.75 -5.83
C SER A 86 -16.06 25.01 -4.53
N SER A 87 -14.81 25.48 -4.59
CA SER A 87 -13.97 25.77 -3.41
C SER A 87 -13.77 27.25 -3.15
#